data_AF-A0A846I1D1-F1
#
_entry.id   AF-A0A846I1D1-F1
#
_cell.length_a   1.000
_cell.length_b   1.000
_cell.length_c   1.000
_cell.angle_alpha   90.00
_cell.angle_beta   90.00
_cell.angle_gamma   90.00
#
_symmetry.space_group_name_H-M   'P 1'
#
loop_
_entity.id
_entity.type
_entity.pdbx_description
1 polymer ?
#
loop_
_entity_poly.entity_id
_entity_poly.type
_entity_poly.pdbx_seq_one_letter_code
_entity_poly.pdbx_strand_id
1 'polypeptide(L)'
;MKEFIFLMPTNDNRIALVENKNGKPMLLIEYINKDFHIFYKATLTNGFNLYKANKLLHSLNTGIDIKFESFTQYNELLKSIAKKLEITFIGA
;
A
#
# COMPACT_ATOMS: atom_id res chain seq x y z
N MET A 1 -7.43 19.75 0.42
CA MET A 1 -8.25 18.99 -0.56
C MET A 1 -7.41 18.07 -1.46
N LYS A 2 -6.15 18.41 -1.78
CA LYS A 2 -5.27 17.59 -2.66
C LYS A 2 -4.84 16.22 -2.09
N GLU A 3 -4.63 16.11 -0.77
CA GLU A 3 -4.07 14.88 -0.16
C GLU A 3 -5.07 13.71 -0.04
N PHE A 4 -6.38 14.00 -0.01
CA PHE A 4 -7.40 12.96 0.21
C PHE A 4 -7.92 12.29 -1.06
N ILE A 5 -7.66 12.88 -2.24
CA ILE A 5 -8.05 12.28 -3.53
C ILE A 5 -7.35 10.92 -3.70
N PHE A 6 -6.11 10.80 -3.22
CA PHE A 6 -5.36 9.54 -3.25
C PHE A 6 -6.00 8.42 -2.41
N LEU A 7 -6.91 8.73 -1.49
CA LEU A 7 -7.58 7.75 -0.61
C LEU A 7 -8.90 7.19 -1.17
N MET A 8 -9.34 7.66 -2.34
CA MET A 8 -10.51 7.16 -3.06
C MET A 8 -10.08 6.29 -4.24
N PRO A 9 -10.84 5.25 -4.63
CA PRO A 9 -10.56 4.47 -5.83
C PRO A 9 -10.35 5.37 -7.05
N THR A 10 -9.29 5.13 -7.83
CA THR A 10 -8.99 5.88 -9.07
C THR A 10 -9.19 5.07 -10.32
N ASN A 11 -9.54 3.78 -10.21
CA ASN A 11 -9.57 2.84 -11.33
C ASN A 11 -8.20 2.61 -11.98
N ASP A 12 -7.12 2.82 -11.23
CA ASP A 12 -5.74 2.57 -11.66
C ASP A 12 -5.02 1.66 -10.67
N ASN A 13 -4.16 0.77 -11.19
CA ASN A 13 -3.36 -0.11 -10.37
C ASN A 13 -2.27 0.66 -9.64
N ARG A 14 -2.31 0.62 -8.31
CA ARG A 14 -1.38 1.37 -7.47
C ARG A 14 -1.23 0.82 -6.07
N ILE A 15 -0.11 1.17 -5.47
CA ILE A 15 0.22 0.92 -4.08
C ILE A 15 0.80 2.18 -3.46
N ALA A 16 0.45 2.45 -2.20
CA ALA A 16 0.81 3.69 -1.56
C ALA A 16 1.03 3.57 -0.05
N LEU A 17 2.01 4.33 0.45
CA LEU A 17 2.14 4.69 1.86
C LEU A 17 1.72 6.16 1.99
N VAL A 18 0.59 6.39 2.62
CA VAL A 18 -0.04 7.72 2.68
C VAL A 18 -0.52 8.02 4.09
N GLU A 19 -0.76 9.29 4.38
CA GLU A 19 -1.37 9.70 5.64
C GLU A 19 -2.87 9.91 5.48
N ASN A 20 -3.62 9.60 6.54
CA ASN A 20 -5.04 9.93 6.62
C ASN A 20 -5.26 11.34 7.18
N LYS A 21 -6.53 11.74 7.29
CA LYS A 21 -6.92 13.07 7.79
C LYS A 21 -6.46 13.41 9.21
N ASN A 22 -6.05 12.39 9.97
CA ASN A 22 -5.57 12.52 11.34
C ASN A 22 -4.04 12.32 11.43
N GLY A 23 -3.31 12.40 10.30
CA GLY A 23 -1.86 12.19 10.23
C GLY A 23 -1.42 10.77 10.58
N LYS A 24 -2.29 9.77 10.41
CA LYS A 24 -1.94 8.37 10.67
C LYS A 24 -1.52 7.67 9.37
N PRO A 25 -0.39 6.94 9.36
CA PRO A 25 0.10 6.25 8.18
C PRO A 25 -0.86 5.12 7.80
N MET A 26 -1.02 4.91 6.50
CA MET A 26 -1.89 3.93 5.90
C MET A 26 -1.21 3.23 4.72
N LEU A 27 -1.47 1.93 4.60
CA LEU A 27 -1.29 1.22 3.34
C LEU A 27 -2.55 1.38 2.50
N LEU A 28 -2.38 1.74 1.24
CA LEU A 28 -3.42 1.68 0.21
C LEU A 28 -2.94 0.79 -0.92
N ILE A 29 -3.80 -0.12 -1.36
CA ILE A 29 -3.61 -0.93 -2.56
C ILE A 29 -4.90 -0.85 -3.37
N GLU A 30 -4.78 -0.47 -4.62
CA GLU A 30 -5.83 -0.62 -5.61
C GLU A 30 -5.29 -1.48 -6.74
N TYR A 31 -5.98 -2.58 -7.03
CA TYR A 31 -5.60 -3.49 -8.08
C TYR A 31 -6.84 -3.98 -8.82
N ILE A 32 -6.77 -3.91 -10.13
CA ILE A 32 -7.86 -4.10 -11.06
C ILE A 32 -7.34 -4.97 -12.17
N ASN A 33 -8.07 -6.05 -12.41
CA ASN A 33 -7.94 -6.86 -13.59
C ASN A 33 -9.33 -7.18 -14.15
N LYS A 34 -9.40 -8.04 -15.15
CA LYS A 34 -10.65 -8.45 -15.80
C LYS A 34 -11.63 -9.18 -14.85
N ASP A 35 -11.15 -9.79 -13.78
CA ASP A 35 -11.91 -10.71 -12.94
C ASP A 35 -12.37 -10.04 -11.63
N PHE A 36 -11.61 -9.07 -11.12
CA PHE A 36 -11.89 -8.41 -9.86
C PHE A 36 -11.27 -7.02 -9.71
N HIS A 37 -11.82 -6.26 -8.76
CA HIS A 37 -11.29 -5.00 -8.27
C HIS A 37 -11.05 -5.12 -6.76
N ILE A 38 -9.79 -5.05 -6.36
CA ILE A 38 -9.39 -4.94 -4.96
C ILE A 38 -9.13 -3.48 -4.65
N PHE A 39 -9.82 -2.97 -3.62
CA PHE A 39 -9.48 -1.71 -2.99
C PHE A 39 -9.27 -1.94 -1.50
N TYR A 40 -8.01 -1.94 -1.08
CA TYR A 40 -7.61 -2.16 0.30
C TYR A 40 -7.03 -0.86 0.88
N LYS A 41 -7.49 -0.51 2.07
CA LYS A 41 -6.99 0.65 2.82
C LYS A 41 -7.02 0.37 4.31
N ALA A 42 -5.87 0.44 4.97
CA ALA A 42 -5.77 0.18 6.40
C ALA A 42 -4.71 1.06 7.09
N THR A 43 -5.00 1.49 8.32
CA THR A 43 -4.05 2.25 9.15
C THR A 43 -2.96 1.33 9.69
N LEU A 44 -1.71 1.81 9.69
CA LEU A 44 -0.54 1.07 10.18
C LEU A 44 -0.15 1.48 11.60
N THR A 45 -1.15 1.72 12.45
CA THR A 45 -0.96 2.35 13.77
C THR A 45 -0.77 1.37 14.92
N ASN A 46 -0.87 0.06 14.66
CA ASN A 46 -0.65 -0.98 15.66
C ASN A 46 -0.09 -2.25 15.01
N GLY A 47 0.46 -3.15 15.84
CA GLY A 47 1.11 -4.37 15.37
C GLY A 47 0.19 -5.33 14.62
N PHE A 48 -1.10 -5.39 14.97
CA PHE A 48 -2.06 -6.28 14.31
C PHE A 48 -2.38 -5.82 12.89
N ASN A 49 -2.56 -4.52 12.68
CA ASN A 49 -2.78 -3.96 11.36
C ASN A 49 -1.52 -4.07 10.49
N LEU A 50 -0.34 -3.84 11.06
CA LEU A 50 0.94 -4.08 10.37
C LEU A 50 1.08 -5.54 9.96
N TYR A 51 0.77 -6.48 10.85
CA TYR A 51 0.79 -7.91 10.53
C TYR A 51 -0.13 -8.26 9.35
N LYS A 52 -1.37 -7.75 9.35
CA LYS A 52 -2.31 -7.95 8.24
C LYS A 52 -1.80 -7.34 6.93
N ALA A 53 -1.26 -6.13 6.98
CA ALA A 53 -0.66 -5.47 5.83
C ALA A 53 0.51 -6.29 5.26
N ASN A 54 1.44 -6.73 6.11
CA ASN A 54 2.56 -7.57 5.69
C ASN A 54 2.09 -8.89 5.07
N LYS A 55 1.06 -9.54 5.64
CA LYS A 55 0.49 -10.77 5.09
C LYS A 55 -0.15 -10.55 3.72
N LEU A 56 -0.85 -9.45 3.53
CA LEU A 56 -1.40 -9.07 2.23
C LEU A 56 -0.27 -8.85 1.22
N LEU A 57 0.75 -8.07 1.56
CA LEU A 57 1.90 -7.84 0.67
C LEU A 57 2.64 -9.13 0.32
N HIS A 58 2.82 -10.03 1.29
CA HIS A 58 3.39 -11.37 1.06
C HIS A 58 2.55 -12.19 0.07
N SER A 59 1.21 -12.10 0.15
CA SER A 59 0.33 -12.81 -0.79
C SER A 59 0.40 -12.33 -2.23
N LEU A 60 1.02 -11.17 -2.49
CA LEU A 60 1.29 -10.68 -3.85
C LEU A 60 2.41 -11.48 -4.54
N ASN A 61 3.11 -12.36 -3.81
CA ASN A 61 4.11 -13.30 -4.32
C ASN A 61 5.20 -12.65 -5.20
N THR A 62 5.70 -11.48 -4.79
CA THR A 62 6.71 -10.71 -5.54
C THR A 62 8.15 -11.24 -5.36
N GLY A 63 8.36 -12.18 -4.43
CA GLY A 63 9.69 -12.64 -4.01
C GLY A 63 10.46 -11.65 -3.13
N ILE A 64 9.86 -10.52 -2.77
CA ILE A 64 10.45 -9.53 -1.85
C ILE A 64 10.19 -9.96 -0.40
N ASP A 65 11.21 -9.91 0.45
CA ASP A 65 11.03 -10.15 1.88
C ASP A 65 10.25 -9.00 2.53
N ILE A 66 9.06 -9.31 3.06
CA ILE A 66 8.18 -8.31 3.69
C ILE A 66 8.44 -8.26 5.19
N LYS A 67 9.17 -7.22 5.60
CA LYS A 67 9.44 -6.89 6.99
C LYS A 67 9.29 -5.39 7.21
N PHE A 68 8.66 -5.03 8.32
CA PHE A 68 8.53 -3.64 8.76
C PHE A 68 9.65 -3.32 9.75
N GLU A 69 10.44 -2.28 9.46
CA GLU A 69 11.48 -1.78 10.35
C GLU A 69 11.27 -0.30 10.70
N SER A 70 10.86 0.50 9.72
CA SER A 70 10.44 1.90 9.88
C SER A 70 9.54 2.30 8.71
N PHE A 71 8.81 3.40 8.81
CA PHE A 71 7.98 3.87 7.69
C PHE A 71 8.82 4.28 6.47
N THR A 72 10.02 4.83 6.66
CA THR A 72 10.95 5.14 5.56
C THR A 72 11.38 3.88 4.82
N GLN A 73 11.80 2.84 5.55
CA GLN A 73 12.14 1.56 4.95
C GLN A 73 10.92 0.92 4.27
N TYR A 74 9.75 1.01 4.90
CA TYR A 74 8.52 0.45 4.36
C TYR A 74 8.08 1.16 3.07
N ASN A 75 8.30 2.47 2.95
CA ASN A 75 8.08 3.24 1.72
C ASN A 75 8.89 2.66 0.54
N GLU A 76 10.19 2.43 0.75
CA GLU A 76 11.06 1.84 -0.28
C GLU A 76 10.71 0.39 -0.60
N LEU A 77 10.25 -0.37 0.40
CA LEU A 77 9.72 -1.72 0.20
C LEU A 77 8.48 -1.69 -0.70
N LEU A 78 7.51 -0.80 -0.45
CA LEU A 78 6.32 -0.67 -1.28
C LEU A 78 6.66 -0.22 -2.70
N LYS A 79 7.63 0.70 -2.85
CA LYS A 79 8.14 1.12 -4.16
C LYS A 79 8.77 -0.03 -4.94
N SER A 80 9.50 -0.92 -4.26
CA SER A 80 10.08 -2.12 -4.85
C SER A 80 9.01 -3.12 -5.29
N ILE A 81 7.97 -3.30 -4.48
CA ILE A 81 6.79 -4.11 -4.83
C ILE A 81 6.07 -3.52 -6.05
N ALA A 82 5.82 -2.21 -6.05
CA ALA A 82 5.17 -1.52 -7.16
C ALA A 82 5.94 -1.74 -8.47
N LYS A 83 7.27 -1.59 -8.43
CA LYS A 83 8.15 -1.84 -9.56
C LYS A 83 8.07 -3.30 -10.05
N LYS A 84 8.01 -4.28 -9.14
CA LYS A 84 7.90 -5.70 -9.50
C LYS A 84 6.56 -6.07 -10.12
N LEU A 85 5.49 -5.40 -9.71
CA LEU A 85 4.15 -5.60 -10.22
C LEU A 85 3.82 -4.70 -11.42
N GLU A 86 4.74 -3.80 -11.80
CA GLU A 86 4.54 -2.80 -12.85
C GLU A 86 3.30 -1.91 -12.60
N ILE A 87 3.09 -1.53 -11.34
CA ILE A 87 1.97 -0.65 -10.92
C ILE A 87 2.48 0.68 -10.37
N THR A 88 1.59 1.66 -10.28
CA THR A 88 1.95 3.00 -9.81
C THR A 88 2.28 2.98 -8.31
N PHE A 89 3.43 3.53 -7.94
CA PHE A 89 3.73 3.84 -6.55
C PHE A 89 3.31 5.27 -6.22
N ILE A 90 2.61 5.48 -5.10
CA ILE A 90 2.27 6.81 -4.59
C ILE A 90 2.79 6.94 -3.16
N GLY A 91 3.69 7.87 -2.93
CA GLY A 91 4.32 8.06 -1.62
C GLY A 91 5.24 9.28 -1.65
N ALA A 92 5.65 9.70 -0.45
CA ALA A 92 6.64 10.75 -0.26
C ALA A 92 8.05 10.27 -0.64
#